data_AF-A0A1F5QCQ1-F1
#
_entry.id   AF-A0A1F5QCQ1-F1
#
_cell.length_a   1.000
_cell.length_b   1.000
_cell.length_c   1.000
_cell.angle_alpha   90.00
_cell.angle_beta   90.00
_cell.angle_gamma   90.00
#
_symmetry.space_group_name_H-M   'P 1'
#
loop_
_entity.id
_entity.type
_entity.pdbx_description
1 polymer ?
#
loop_
_entity_poly.entity_id
_entity_poly.type
_entity_poly.pdbx_seq_one_letter_code
_entity_poly.pdbx_strand_id
1 'polypeptide(L)'
;MNFKTDPLVTVQLDNQFIDIIWPRENDDYSMFQTFLTTFKFFEPIKNVTNTSKVVKQTLVANLSEWCAKAPTPGQCYSELARKEKNPDISWCTAITPQNSGSEPFYYSYKNECYEYIAPKIKDISLCDNMVGSGQFEANKTNDTKNCKARVNYELALQGSDISYCNKIDKDVWVNDGYGMATVSQLDCFVAVAVKMNDQKICDKVIYSKTATGGTISKEWCYYNYAVEKKDCSLVPPNSPASKSQCESFVKNGI
;
A
#
# COMPACT_ATOMS: atom_id res chain seq x y z
N MET A 1 6.84 7.74 -23.72
CA MET A 1 7.91 8.66 -23.23
C MET A 1 8.66 7.93 -22.13
N ASN A 2 9.95 7.65 -22.32
CA ASN A 2 10.81 7.13 -21.25
C ASN A 2 11.35 8.33 -20.46
N PHE A 3 10.80 8.58 -19.27
CA PHE A 3 11.41 9.53 -18.35
C PHE A 3 12.57 8.82 -17.65
N LYS A 4 13.81 9.15 -18.05
CA LYS A 4 14.98 8.86 -17.22
C LYS A 4 14.93 9.85 -16.05
N THR A 5 14.60 9.38 -14.85
CA THR A 5 14.77 10.17 -13.63
C THR A 5 16.21 10.01 -13.16
N ASP A 6 17.06 10.98 -13.43
CA ASP A 6 18.39 11.04 -12.83
C ASP A 6 18.24 11.22 -11.31
N PRO A 7 18.99 10.47 -10.49
CA PRO A 7 18.92 10.59 -9.04
C PRO A 7 19.40 11.98 -8.58
N LEU A 8 18.67 12.58 -7.64
CA LEU A 8 19.01 13.91 -7.09
C LEU A 8 20.21 13.85 -6.14
N VAL A 9 20.33 12.76 -5.37
CA VAL A 9 21.48 12.44 -4.54
C VAL A 9 21.68 10.92 -4.56
N THR A 10 22.88 10.48 -4.91
CA THR A 10 23.30 9.08 -4.78
C THR A 10 24.19 8.96 -3.55
N VAL A 11 23.79 8.15 -2.58
CA VAL A 11 24.57 7.88 -1.36
C VAL A 11 25.20 6.49 -1.50
N GLN A 12 26.52 6.40 -1.35
CA GLN A 12 27.23 5.12 -1.38
C GLN A 12 27.33 4.55 0.03
N LEU A 13 26.75 3.37 0.25
CA LEU A 13 26.85 2.60 1.48
C LEU A 13 27.33 1.19 1.13
N ASP A 14 28.50 0.79 1.63
CA ASP A 14 29.09 -0.55 1.47
C ASP A 14 29.01 -1.13 0.04
N ASN A 15 29.58 -0.41 -0.93
CA ASN A 15 29.61 -0.78 -2.36
C ASN A 15 28.25 -0.86 -3.06
N GLN A 16 27.18 -0.37 -2.44
CA GLN A 16 25.89 -0.16 -3.08
C GLN A 16 25.58 1.33 -3.16
N PHE A 17 25.03 1.75 -4.30
CA PHE A 17 24.52 3.10 -4.52
C PHE A 17 23.03 3.11 -4.18
N ILE A 18 22.65 3.93 -3.20
CA ILE A 18 21.25 4.22 -2.90
C ILE A 18 20.91 5.54 -3.57
N ASP A 19 20.10 5.44 -4.61
CA ASP A 19 19.57 6.59 -5.31
C ASP A 19 18.36 7.14 -4.56
N ILE A 20 18.51 8.33 -3.96
CA ILE A 20 17.40 9.05 -3.36
C ILE A 20 16.72 9.84 -4.48
N ILE A 21 15.64 9.27 -5.01
CA ILE A 21 14.80 9.91 -6.02
C ILE A 21 13.71 10.70 -5.28
N TRP A 22 13.79 12.03 -5.31
CA TRP A 22 12.71 12.90 -4.82
C TRP A 22 11.66 13.06 -5.91
N PRO A 23 10.36 12.88 -5.61
CA PRO A 23 9.31 13.16 -6.59
C PRO A 23 9.32 14.65 -6.92
N ARG A 24 9.85 15.01 -8.08
CA ARG A 24 9.59 16.32 -8.68
C ARG A 24 8.15 16.27 -9.16
N GLU A 25 7.26 16.99 -8.49
CA GLU A 25 6.33 17.80 -9.27
C GLU A 25 5.78 19.05 -8.57
N ASN A 26 5.75 19.19 -7.23
CA ASN A 26 5.28 20.45 -6.62
C ASN A 26 5.76 20.82 -5.20
N ASP A 27 6.78 20.17 -4.62
CA ASP A 27 7.17 20.47 -3.24
C ASP A 27 8.28 21.53 -3.11
N ASP A 28 8.00 22.45 -2.19
CA ASP A 28 8.77 23.63 -1.79
C ASP A 28 10.28 23.37 -1.64
N TYR A 29 11.08 24.09 -2.44
CA TYR A 29 12.55 24.04 -2.41
C TYR A 29 13.12 24.36 -1.01
N SER A 30 12.35 25.03 -0.15
CA SER A 30 12.70 25.30 1.25
C SER A 30 12.75 24.03 2.12
N MET A 31 11.88 23.04 1.88
CA MET A 31 11.90 21.75 2.57
C MET A 31 13.13 20.94 2.18
N PHE A 32 13.53 20.99 0.91
CA PHE A 32 14.74 20.34 0.41
C PHE A 32 16.01 20.98 0.97
N GLN A 33 16.07 22.32 1.08
CA GLN A 33 17.21 23.00 1.71
C GLN A 33 17.29 22.72 3.21
N THR A 34 16.14 22.64 3.91
CA THR A 34 16.06 22.23 5.32
C THR A 34 16.50 20.78 5.50
N PHE A 35 16.13 19.89 4.56
CA PHE A 35 16.62 18.53 4.49
C PHE A 35 18.16 18.52 4.33
N LEU A 36 18.73 19.18 3.33
CA LEU A 36 20.19 19.21 3.14
C LEU A 36 20.96 19.84 4.30
N THR A 37 20.45 20.89 4.95
CA THR A 37 21.11 21.54 6.09
C THR A 37 20.98 20.77 7.39
N THR A 38 19.87 20.08 7.62
CA THR A 38 19.68 19.21 8.80
C THR A 38 20.53 17.93 8.69
N PHE A 39 20.86 17.51 7.46
CA PHE A 39 21.55 16.24 7.17
C PHE A 39 23.09 16.29 7.23
N LYS A 40 23.70 17.35 7.80
CA LYS A 40 25.14 17.32 8.19
C LYS A 40 25.50 16.23 9.21
N PHE A 41 24.53 15.46 9.71
CA PHE A 41 24.71 14.41 10.72
C PHE A 41 25.20 13.06 10.19
N PHE A 42 25.25 12.83 8.87
CA PHE A 42 25.68 11.54 8.29
C PHE A 42 27.18 11.43 7.97
N GLU A 43 28.00 12.40 8.38
CA GLU A 43 29.46 12.32 8.15
C GLU A 43 30.21 11.19 8.87
N PRO A 44 29.70 10.51 9.93
CA PRO A 44 30.41 9.38 10.51
C PRO A 44 29.68 8.03 10.35
N ILE A 45 29.29 7.62 9.14
CA ILE A 45 28.99 6.20 8.88
C ILE A 45 29.63 5.77 7.55
N LYS A 46 30.96 5.88 7.46
CA LYS A 46 31.72 5.45 6.27
C LYS A 46 32.30 4.04 6.36
N ASN A 47 32.16 3.33 7.48
CA ASN A 47 32.75 1.98 7.64
C ASN A 47 31.93 1.11 8.60
N VAL A 48 30.83 0.51 8.15
CA VAL A 48 30.13 -0.55 8.93
C VAL A 48 29.93 -1.79 8.05
N THR A 49 31.05 -2.44 7.73
CA THR A 49 31.03 -3.78 7.17
C THR A 49 30.55 -4.77 8.23
N ASN A 50 29.55 -5.60 7.89
CA ASN A 50 28.70 -6.39 8.78
C ASN A 50 27.68 -5.58 9.61
N THR A 51 26.53 -5.26 9.02
CA THR A 51 25.38 -4.75 9.78
C THR A 51 24.79 -5.87 10.64
N SER A 52 25.37 -6.05 11.83
CA SER A 52 24.74 -6.81 12.90
C SER A 52 23.33 -6.26 13.16
N LYS A 53 22.44 -7.11 13.68
CA LYS A 53 21.07 -6.72 14.10
C LYS A 53 21.03 -5.40 14.89
N VAL A 54 22.10 -5.11 15.64
CA VAL A 54 22.30 -3.90 16.44
C VAL A 54 22.35 -2.64 15.57
N VAL A 55 23.07 -2.64 14.45
CA VAL A 55 23.21 -1.45 13.59
C VAL A 55 21.88 -1.10 12.92
N LYS A 56 21.12 -2.11 12.49
CA LYS A 56 19.76 -1.90 11.94
C LYS A 56 18.83 -1.31 13.01
N GLN A 57 18.88 -1.81 14.24
CA GLN A 57 18.09 -1.26 15.34
C GLN A 57 18.46 0.18 15.67
N THR A 58 19.76 0.51 15.68
CA THR A 58 20.23 1.90 15.89
C THR A 58 19.77 2.83 14.77
N LEU A 59 19.82 2.39 13.50
CA LEU A 59 19.36 3.19 12.38
C LEU A 59 17.85 3.45 12.45
N VAL A 60 17.06 2.42 12.77
CA VAL A 60 15.60 2.52 12.91
C VAL A 60 15.21 3.44 14.08
N ALA A 61 15.91 3.34 15.22
CA ALA A 61 15.71 4.27 16.34
C ALA A 61 15.99 5.72 15.92
N ASN A 62 17.09 5.96 15.22
CA ASN A 62 17.43 7.30 14.71
C ASN A 62 16.39 7.85 13.72
N LEU A 63 15.76 6.99 12.91
CA LEU A 63 14.68 7.41 11.99
C LEU A 63 13.41 7.86 12.74
N SER A 64 13.03 7.16 13.82
CA SER A 64 11.90 7.59 14.65
C SER A 64 12.16 8.93 15.34
N GLU A 65 13.36 9.12 15.91
CA GLU A 65 13.76 10.40 16.50
C GLU A 65 13.79 11.53 15.46
N TRP A 66 14.16 11.22 14.22
CA TRP A 66 14.12 12.16 13.12
C TRP A 66 12.70 12.56 12.76
N CYS A 67 11.78 11.60 12.62
CA CYS A 67 10.38 11.89 12.38
C CYS A 67 9.75 12.75 13.48
N ALA A 68 10.11 12.53 14.74
CA ALA A 68 9.65 13.38 15.85
C ALA A 68 10.04 14.85 15.71
N LYS A 69 11.11 15.16 14.96
CA LYS A 69 11.63 16.52 14.73
C LYS A 69 11.27 17.09 13.35
N ALA A 70 10.60 16.31 12.50
CA ALA A 70 10.20 16.76 11.17
C ALA A 70 9.17 17.92 11.26
N PRO A 71 8.99 18.73 10.20
CA PRO A 71 7.92 19.73 10.14
C PRO A 71 6.51 19.11 10.17
N THR A 72 6.36 17.92 9.59
CA THR A 72 5.13 17.12 9.59
C THR A 72 5.38 15.71 10.15
N PRO A 73 5.58 15.55 11.47
CA PRO A 73 5.88 14.26 12.09
C PRO A 73 4.90 13.15 11.74
N GLY A 74 3.60 13.45 11.70
CA GLY A 74 2.56 12.49 11.27
C GLY A 74 2.85 11.87 9.91
N GLN A 75 3.08 12.71 8.89
CA GLN A 75 3.40 12.29 7.54
C GLN A 75 4.72 11.50 7.48
N CYS A 76 5.72 11.93 8.26
CA CYS A 76 7.00 11.22 8.33
C CYS A 76 6.82 9.80 8.85
N TYR A 77 6.07 9.61 9.94
CA TYR A 77 5.82 8.29 10.50
C TYR A 77 4.99 7.39 9.58
N SER A 78 3.97 7.92 8.89
CA SER A 78 3.19 7.13 7.93
C SER A 78 4.06 6.68 6.74
N GLU A 79 4.93 7.56 6.23
CA GLU A 79 5.89 7.21 5.17
C GLU A 79 6.96 6.21 5.63
N LEU A 80 7.43 6.35 6.87
CA LEU A 80 8.37 5.40 7.47
C LEU A 80 7.70 4.01 7.62
N ALA A 81 6.46 3.97 8.10
CA ALA A 81 5.64 2.76 8.14
C ALA A 81 5.43 2.15 6.75
N ARG A 82 5.24 2.97 5.71
CA ARG A 82 5.10 2.54 4.31
C ARG A 82 6.38 1.93 3.73
N LYS A 83 7.55 2.49 4.05
CA LYS A 83 8.83 2.08 3.44
C LYS A 83 9.56 0.99 4.22
N GLU A 84 9.45 0.96 5.55
CA GLU A 84 10.21 0.02 6.37
C GLU A 84 9.73 -1.42 6.20
N LYS A 85 10.66 -2.39 6.14
CA LYS A 85 10.33 -3.80 6.00
C LYS A 85 9.78 -4.39 7.31
N ASN A 86 10.32 -3.96 8.44
CA ASN A 86 9.88 -4.36 9.78
C ASN A 86 9.45 -3.11 10.57
N PRO A 87 8.29 -2.53 10.25
CA PRO A 87 7.86 -1.29 10.88
C PRO A 87 7.54 -1.50 12.37
N ASP A 88 7.75 -0.47 13.17
CA ASP A 88 7.38 -0.47 14.59
C ASP A 88 6.02 0.20 14.78
N ILE A 89 5.11 -0.50 15.45
CA ILE A 89 3.77 0.02 15.79
C ILE A 89 3.83 1.28 16.67
N SER A 90 4.91 1.46 17.43
CA SER A 90 5.13 2.66 18.24
C SER A 90 5.09 3.94 17.41
N TRP A 91 5.43 3.87 16.11
CA TRP A 91 5.35 5.00 15.19
C TRP A 91 3.94 5.55 15.02
N CYS A 92 2.95 4.67 14.84
CA CYS A 92 1.55 5.12 14.70
C CYS A 92 1.02 5.67 16.03
N THR A 93 1.54 5.18 17.15
CA THR A 93 1.22 5.70 18.48
C THR A 93 1.85 7.07 18.71
N ALA A 94 3.03 7.33 18.14
CA ALA A 94 3.74 8.60 18.19
C ALA A 94 3.06 9.71 17.36
N ILE A 95 2.15 9.36 16.45
CA ILE A 95 1.30 10.34 15.76
C ILE A 95 0.22 10.83 16.74
N THR A 96 0.28 12.11 17.06
CA THR A 96 -0.58 12.83 18.03
C THR A 96 -1.17 14.06 17.35
N PRO A 97 -2.33 14.57 17.82
CA PRO A 97 -2.91 15.79 17.23
C PRO A 97 -1.95 16.97 17.18
N GLN A 98 -1.05 17.07 18.18
CA GLN A 98 -0.09 18.16 18.32
C GLN A 98 1.05 18.11 17.29
N ASN A 99 1.37 16.93 16.74
CA ASN A 99 2.51 16.75 15.82
C ASN A 99 2.08 16.36 14.39
N SER A 100 0.80 16.51 14.07
CA SER A 100 0.26 16.28 12.72
C SER A 100 -0.08 17.57 11.97
N GLY A 101 0.27 18.74 12.54
CA GLY A 101 -0.04 20.05 11.98
C GLY A 101 -1.47 20.47 12.32
N SER A 102 -2.46 20.02 11.54
CA SER A 102 -3.89 20.34 11.77
C SER A 102 -4.73 19.09 12.03
N GLU A 103 -5.86 19.26 12.74
CA GLU A 103 -6.77 18.18 13.11
C GLU A 103 -7.23 17.27 11.95
N PRO A 104 -7.58 17.75 10.75
CA PRO A 104 -7.98 16.84 9.67
C PRO A 104 -6.83 15.93 9.20
N PHE A 105 -5.59 16.39 9.24
CA PHE A 105 -4.43 15.59 8.82
C PHE A 105 -3.98 14.57 9.87
N TYR A 106 -4.25 14.83 11.15
CA TYR A 106 -3.99 13.89 12.25
C TYR A 106 -4.57 12.50 11.96
N TYR A 107 -5.87 12.46 11.66
CA TYR A 107 -6.59 11.21 11.47
C TYR A 107 -6.08 10.46 10.23
N SER A 108 -5.81 11.18 9.13
CA SER A 108 -5.28 10.59 7.89
C SER A 108 -3.95 9.90 8.15
N TYR A 109 -2.96 10.62 8.67
CA TYR A 109 -1.62 10.06 8.86
C TYR A 109 -1.59 8.89 9.86
N LYS A 110 -2.40 8.97 10.92
CA LYS A 110 -2.49 7.90 11.91
C LYS A 110 -3.13 6.63 11.34
N ASN A 111 -4.22 6.79 10.60
CA ASN A 111 -4.91 5.69 9.95
C ASN A 111 -4.04 5.06 8.85
N GLU A 112 -3.43 5.87 7.99
CA GLU A 112 -2.47 5.42 6.98
C GLU A 112 -1.32 4.63 7.60
N CYS A 113 -0.77 5.11 8.72
CA CYS A 113 0.28 4.40 9.43
C CYS A 113 -0.17 2.98 9.82
N TYR A 114 -1.34 2.83 10.46
CA TYR A 114 -1.85 1.51 10.81
C TYR A 114 -2.12 0.63 9.58
N GLU A 115 -2.66 1.20 8.51
CA GLU A 115 -2.88 0.49 7.24
C GLU A 115 -1.59 -0.05 6.62
N TYR A 116 -0.47 0.67 6.74
CA TYR A 116 0.82 0.22 6.23
C TYR A 116 1.50 -0.83 7.12
N ILE A 117 1.35 -0.73 8.45
CA ILE A 117 1.97 -1.67 9.40
C ILE A 117 1.24 -2.99 9.46
N ALA A 118 -0.10 -2.96 9.55
CA ALA A 118 -0.94 -4.15 9.74
C ALA A 118 -0.62 -5.32 8.78
N PRO A 119 -0.49 -5.13 7.44
CA PRO A 119 -0.19 -6.23 6.54
C PRO A 119 1.25 -6.73 6.67
N LYS A 120 2.20 -5.88 7.07
CA LYS A 120 3.61 -6.24 7.21
C LYS A 120 3.88 -7.12 8.42
N ILE A 121 3.21 -6.81 9.54
CA ILE A 121 3.32 -7.60 10.76
C ILE A 121 2.25 -8.69 10.87
N LYS A 122 1.34 -8.76 9.89
CA LYS A 122 0.23 -9.71 9.79
C LYS A 122 -0.75 -9.64 10.96
N ASP A 123 -1.03 -8.43 11.44
CA ASP A 123 -1.95 -8.17 12.55
C ASP A 123 -3.11 -7.30 12.10
N ILE A 124 -4.23 -7.96 11.77
CA ILE A 124 -5.48 -7.32 11.33
C ILE A 124 -6.12 -6.51 12.48
N SER A 125 -5.84 -6.86 13.74
CA SER A 125 -6.42 -6.16 14.89
C SER A 125 -5.91 -4.72 15.01
N LEU A 126 -4.79 -4.39 14.35
CA LEU A 126 -4.31 -3.01 14.27
C LEU A 126 -5.29 -2.06 13.59
N CYS A 127 -6.13 -2.56 12.69
CA CYS A 127 -7.19 -1.75 12.09
C CYS A 127 -8.22 -1.26 13.12
N ASP A 128 -8.37 -1.94 14.27
CA ASP A 128 -9.29 -1.51 15.32
C ASP A 128 -8.76 -0.28 16.10
N ASN A 129 -7.46 0.04 15.93
CA ASN A 129 -6.82 1.24 16.50
C ASN A 129 -6.98 2.48 15.61
N MET A 130 -7.62 2.37 14.45
CA MET A 130 -7.92 3.52 13.61
C MET A 130 -8.81 4.51 14.35
N VAL A 131 -8.56 5.79 14.08
CA VAL A 131 -9.28 6.91 14.66
C VAL A 131 -10.23 7.47 13.61
N GLY A 132 -11.49 7.72 13.97
CA GLY A 132 -12.45 8.28 13.02
C GLY A 132 -12.00 9.68 12.57
N SER A 133 -12.04 9.96 11.28
CA SER A 133 -11.77 11.30 10.74
C SER A 133 -12.82 12.32 11.21
N GLY A 134 -12.56 13.02 12.32
CA GLY A 134 -13.35 14.15 12.82
C GLY A 134 -14.56 13.80 13.70
N GLN A 135 -15.58 14.67 13.69
CA GLN A 135 -16.79 14.61 14.56
C GLN A 135 -17.75 13.44 14.28
N PHE A 136 -17.47 12.61 13.26
CA PHE A 136 -18.41 11.59 12.81
C PHE A 136 -17.86 10.19 13.10
N GLU A 137 -18.34 9.56 14.17
CA GLU A 137 -18.04 8.15 14.52
C GLU A 137 -18.34 7.17 13.36
N ALA A 138 -19.27 7.52 12.46
CA ALA A 138 -19.58 6.75 11.27
C ALA A 138 -18.35 6.54 10.36
N ASN A 139 -17.41 7.49 10.30
CA ASN A 139 -16.21 7.37 9.48
C ASN A 139 -15.24 6.31 10.04
N LYS A 140 -15.15 6.16 11.37
CA LYS A 140 -14.31 5.15 12.00
C LYS A 140 -14.66 3.75 11.54
N THR A 141 -15.96 3.45 11.44
CA THR A 141 -16.44 2.11 11.03
C THR A 141 -16.02 1.79 9.60
N ASN A 142 -16.15 2.75 8.69
CA ASN A 142 -15.74 2.60 7.30
C ASN A 142 -14.21 2.49 7.17
N ASP A 143 -13.45 3.36 7.84
CA ASP A 143 -11.99 3.33 7.84
C ASP A 143 -11.47 1.98 8.34
N THR A 144 -12.01 1.49 9.45
CA THR A 144 -11.66 0.18 10.02
C THR A 144 -11.95 -0.95 9.02
N LYS A 145 -13.11 -0.92 8.36
CA LYS A 145 -13.50 -1.92 7.35
C LYS A 145 -12.57 -1.88 6.13
N ASN A 146 -12.21 -0.68 5.67
CA ASN A 146 -11.28 -0.44 4.57
C ASN A 146 -9.88 -0.99 4.88
N CYS A 147 -9.35 -0.68 6.06
CA CYS A 147 -8.08 -1.23 6.52
C CYS A 147 -8.12 -2.75 6.56
N LYS A 148 -9.17 -3.37 7.15
CA LYS A 148 -9.28 -4.84 7.22
C LYS A 148 -9.33 -5.47 5.82
N ALA A 149 -10.05 -4.87 4.88
CA ALA A 149 -10.09 -5.35 3.49
C ALA A 149 -8.71 -5.29 2.83
N ARG A 150 -8.00 -4.17 2.96
CA ARG A 150 -6.64 -3.99 2.43
C ARG A 150 -5.66 -4.97 3.04
N VAL A 151 -5.68 -5.15 4.36
CA VAL A 151 -4.81 -6.11 5.05
C VAL A 151 -5.08 -7.54 4.58
N ASN A 152 -6.35 -7.94 4.47
CA ASN A 152 -6.71 -9.26 3.95
C ASN A 152 -6.23 -9.44 2.52
N TYR A 153 -6.38 -8.44 1.65
CA TYR A 153 -5.88 -8.49 0.27
C TYR A 153 -4.36 -8.70 0.21
N GLU A 154 -3.59 -7.90 0.96
CA GLU A 154 -2.13 -8.03 1.04
C GLU A 154 -1.70 -9.40 1.59
N LEU A 155 -2.37 -9.90 2.63
CA LEU A 155 -2.09 -11.22 3.19
C LEU A 155 -2.41 -12.35 2.20
N ALA A 156 -3.51 -12.24 1.46
CA ALA A 156 -3.87 -13.17 0.40
C ALA A 156 -2.77 -13.24 -0.66
N LEU A 157 -2.24 -12.07 -1.08
CA LEU A 157 -1.15 -12.00 -2.03
C LEU A 157 0.13 -12.57 -1.45
N GLN A 158 0.59 -12.11 -0.28
CA GLN A 158 1.84 -12.54 0.33
C GLN A 158 1.88 -14.05 0.59
N GLY A 159 0.78 -14.62 1.08
CA GLY A 159 0.67 -16.03 1.42
C GLY A 159 0.14 -16.92 0.30
N SER A 160 -0.35 -16.35 -0.80
CA SER A 160 -1.11 -17.10 -1.82
C SER A 160 -2.31 -17.86 -1.22
N ASP A 161 -2.93 -17.27 -0.18
CA ASP A 161 -4.01 -17.89 0.58
C ASP A 161 -5.34 -17.18 0.30
N ILE A 162 -6.15 -17.81 -0.55
CA ILE A 162 -7.46 -17.30 -0.96
C ILE A 162 -8.47 -17.18 0.19
N SER A 163 -8.21 -17.80 1.35
CA SER A 163 -9.10 -17.68 2.52
C SER A 163 -9.18 -16.25 3.04
N TYR A 164 -8.15 -15.43 2.80
CA TYR A 164 -8.19 -14.00 3.12
C TYR A 164 -9.09 -13.22 2.15
N CYS A 165 -9.17 -13.58 0.88
CA CYS A 165 -10.11 -12.95 -0.06
C CYS A 165 -11.57 -13.14 0.38
N ASN A 166 -11.90 -14.29 0.99
CA ASN A 166 -13.24 -14.55 1.53
C ASN A 166 -13.60 -13.64 2.72
N LYS A 167 -12.62 -13.01 3.38
CA LYS A 167 -12.82 -12.08 4.49
C LYS A 167 -13.01 -10.63 4.03
N ILE A 168 -12.86 -10.35 2.73
CA ILE A 168 -13.11 -9.03 2.15
C ILE A 168 -14.61 -8.90 1.91
N ASP A 169 -15.21 -7.88 2.50
CA ASP A 169 -16.62 -7.56 2.26
C ASP A 169 -16.85 -7.15 0.79
N LYS A 170 -18.08 -7.36 0.31
CA LYS A 170 -18.41 -7.35 -1.11
C LYS A 170 -18.19 -6.03 -1.85
N ASP A 171 -18.13 -4.91 -1.14
CA ASP A 171 -17.87 -3.57 -1.70
C ASP A 171 -17.18 -2.70 -0.65
N VAL A 172 -15.85 -2.65 -0.68
CA VAL A 172 -15.06 -1.81 0.23
C VAL A 172 -14.27 -0.78 -0.58
N TRP A 173 -14.52 0.49 -0.30
CA TRP A 173 -13.85 1.61 -0.95
C TRP A 173 -12.58 1.93 -0.19
N VAL A 174 -11.42 1.55 -0.71
CA VAL A 174 -10.14 1.88 -0.08
C VAL A 174 -9.61 3.17 -0.71
N ASN A 175 -9.10 4.08 0.11
CA ASN A 175 -8.37 5.23 -0.41
C ASN A 175 -6.89 4.85 -0.42
N ASP A 176 -6.28 4.78 -1.60
CA ASP A 176 -4.88 4.36 -1.74
C ASP A 176 -3.88 5.53 -1.76
N GLY A 177 -4.37 6.76 -1.58
CA GLY A 177 -3.59 7.99 -1.63
C GLY A 177 -3.37 8.55 -3.05
N TYR A 178 -3.73 7.79 -4.09
CA TYR A 178 -3.74 8.21 -5.50
C TYR A 178 -5.16 8.28 -6.07
N GLY A 179 -6.15 7.75 -5.36
CA GLY A 179 -7.57 7.86 -5.65
C GLY A 179 -8.40 6.92 -4.76
N MET A 180 -9.71 6.85 -5.04
CA MET A 180 -10.53 5.78 -4.47
C MET A 180 -10.31 4.51 -5.30
N ALA A 181 -9.55 3.57 -4.76
CA ALA A 181 -9.38 2.23 -5.32
C ALA A 181 -10.27 1.27 -4.54
N THR A 182 -11.25 0.64 -5.21
CA THR A 182 -12.03 -0.40 -4.56
C THR A 182 -11.18 -1.66 -4.41
N VAL A 183 -10.91 -2.09 -3.19
CA VAL A 183 -10.41 -3.45 -2.97
C VAL A 183 -11.63 -4.34 -2.88
N SER A 184 -12.01 -4.92 -4.01
CA SER A 184 -13.10 -5.89 -4.03
C SER A 184 -12.58 -7.30 -3.74
N GLN A 185 -13.48 -8.14 -3.25
CA GLN A 185 -13.21 -9.58 -3.14
C GLN A 185 -12.83 -10.18 -4.50
N LEU A 186 -13.44 -9.72 -5.60
CA LEU A 186 -13.10 -10.18 -6.95
C LEU A 186 -11.65 -9.86 -7.31
N ASP A 187 -11.21 -8.62 -7.08
CA ASP A 187 -9.85 -8.18 -7.39
C ASP A 187 -8.83 -9.00 -6.61
N CYS A 188 -9.14 -9.34 -5.35
CA CYS A 188 -8.32 -10.26 -4.55
C CYS A 188 -8.18 -11.63 -5.23
N PHE A 189 -9.29 -12.25 -5.62
CA PHE A 189 -9.24 -13.56 -6.28
C PHE A 189 -8.48 -13.52 -7.60
N VAL A 190 -8.69 -12.48 -8.42
CA VAL A 190 -7.97 -12.29 -9.69
C VAL A 190 -6.47 -12.15 -9.44
N ALA A 191 -6.07 -11.26 -8.51
CA ALA A 191 -4.67 -11.00 -8.23
C ALA A 191 -3.95 -12.24 -7.68
N VAL A 192 -4.60 -13.01 -6.80
CA VAL A 192 -4.06 -14.29 -6.33
C VAL A 192 -3.99 -15.32 -7.46
N ALA A 193 -5.01 -15.43 -8.31
CA ALA A 193 -5.02 -16.31 -9.48
C ALA A 193 -3.86 -15.99 -10.43
N VAL A 194 -3.67 -14.73 -10.79
CA VAL A 194 -2.57 -14.24 -11.64
C VAL A 194 -1.22 -14.58 -11.04
N LYS A 195 -1.04 -14.29 -9.75
CA LYS A 195 0.20 -14.55 -9.01
C LYS A 195 0.53 -16.04 -8.95
N MET A 196 -0.45 -16.90 -8.68
CA MET A 196 -0.27 -18.34 -8.62
C MET A 196 -0.27 -19.03 -9.98
N ASN A 197 -0.63 -18.30 -11.04
CA ASN A 197 -0.87 -18.85 -12.37
C ASN A 197 -1.91 -20.00 -12.35
N ASP A 198 -2.95 -19.86 -11.51
CA ASP A 198 -4.00 -20.87 -11.33
C ASP A 198 -5.38 -20.25 -11.53
N GLN A 199 -5.93 -20.42 -12.74
CA GLN A 199 -7.25 -19.93 -13.10
C GLN A 199 -8.38 -20.61 -12.31
N LYS A 200 -8.17 -21.80 -11.73
CA LYS A 200 -9.21 -22.50 -10.96
C LYS A 200 -9.56 -21.76 -9.67
N ILE A 201 -8.73 -20.81 -9.25
CA ILE A 201 -9.08 -19.88 -8.15
C ILE A 201 -10.35 -19.10 -8.50
N CYS A 202 -10.60 -18.78 -9.77
CA CYS A 202 -11.84 -18.13 -10.19
C CYS A 202 -13.09 -18.98 -9.94
N ASP A 203 -12.98 -20.32 -9.86
CA ASP A 203 -14.10 -21.18 -9.48
C ASP A 203 -14.51 -21.02 -8.01
N LYS A 204 -13.66 -20.38 -7.19
CA LYS A 204 -13.95 -20.09 -5.78
C LYS A 204 -14.68 -18.78 -5.59
N VAL A 205 -14.83 -17.96 -6.63
CA VAL A 205 -15.63 -16.73 -6.58
C VAL A 205 -17.10 -17.12 -6.41
N ILE A 206 -17.64 -16.81 -5.24
CA ILE A 206 -19.06 -17.00 -4.94
C ILE A 206 -19.81 -15.78 -5.48
N TYR A 207 -20.89 -16.00 -6.23
CA TYR A 207 -21.74 -14.93 -6.75
C TYR A 207 -22.08 -13.89 -5.68
N SER A 208 -21.75 -12.63 -5.96
CA SER A 208 -22.12 -11.50 -5.11
C SER A 208 -22.76 -10.39 -5.95
N LYS A 209 -23.86 -9.84 -5.44
CA LYS A 209 -24.41 -8.59 -5.97
C LYS A 209 -23.54 -7.43 -5.49
N THR A 210 -23.17 -6.52 -6.39
CA THR A 210 -22.56 -5.23 -6.05
C THR A 210 -23.62 -4.31 -5.45
N ALA A 211 -23.19 -3.26 -4.75
CA ALA A 211 -24.06 -2.19 -4.26
C ALA A 211 -24.90 -1.53 -5.37
N THR A 212 -24.42 -1.53 -6.61
CA THR A 212 -25.12 -1.02 -7.81
C THR A 212 -26.06 -2.03 -8.46
N GLY A 213 -26.23 -3.22 -7.88
CA GLY A 213 -27.08 -4.29 -8.40
C GLY A 213 -26.46 -5.11 -9.53
N GLY A 214 -25.21 -4.82 -9.91
CA GLY A 214 -24.40 -5.66 -10.78
C GLY A 214 -24.12 -7.01 -10.12
N THR A 215 -23.84 -8.05 -10.91
CA THR A 215 -23.44 -9.35 -10.36
C THR A 215 -21.96 -9.56 -10.63
N ILE A 216 -21.17 -9.64 -9.56
CA ILE A 216 -19.80 -10.16 -9.62
C ILE A 216 -19.93 -11.66 -9.84
N SER A 217 -19.40 -12.12 -10.97
CA SER A 217 -19.47 -13.51 -11.37
C SER A 217 -18.07 -14.06 -11.60
N LYS A 218 -17.90 -15.37 -11.44
CA LYS A 218 -16.62 -16.04 -11.72
C LYS A 218 -16.12 -15.78 -13.15
N GLU A 219 -17.03 -15.54 -14.09
CA GLU A 219 -16.69 -15.22 -15.47
C GLU A 219 -15.91 -13.90 -15.58
N TRP A 220 -16.21 -12.90 -14.74
CA TRP A 220 -15.41 -11.68 -14.64
C TRP A 220 -14.00 -11.94 -14.11
N CYS A 221 -13.84 -12.87 -13.16
CA CYS A 221 -12.53 -13.28 -12.68
C CYS A 221 -11.71 -13.91 -13.81
N TYR A 222 -12.29 -14.85 -14.55
CA TYR A 222 -11.63 -15.48 -15.69
C TYR A 222 -11.26 -14.46 -16.78
N TYR A 223 -12.14 -13.51 -17.06
CA TYR A 223 -11.88 -12.44 -18.01
C TYR A 223 -10.67 -11.58 -17.60
N ASN A 224 -10.65 -11.08 -16.36
CA ASN A 224 -9.55 -10.24 -15.88
C ASN A 224 -8.23 -11.04 -15.80
N TYR A 225 -8.29 -12.31 -15.38
CA TYR A 225 -7.14 -13.20 -15.42
C TYR A 225 -6.57 -13.35 -16.84
N ALA A 226 -7.44 -13.52 -17.84
CA ALA A 226 -7.06 -13.64 -19.25
C ALA A 226 -6.43 -12.34 -19.79
N VAL A 227 -6.97 -11.17 -19.43
CA VAL A 227 -6.44 -9.85 -19.80
C VAL A 227 -5.05 -9.63 -19.21
N GLU A 228 -4.88 -9.87 -17.91
CA GLU A 228 -3.59 -9.76 -17.20
C GLU A 228 -2.52 -10.70 -17.78
N LYS A 229 -2.92 -11.92 -18.16
CA LYS A 229 -2.04 -12.89 -18.82
C LYS A 229 -1.84 -12.60 -20.31
N LYS A 230 -2.58 -11.66 -20.89
CA LYS A 230 -2.63 -11.36 -22.33
C LYS A 230 -2.94 -12.60 -23.17
N ASP A 231 -3.78 -13.49 -22.65
CA ASP A 231 -4.20 -14.74 -23.29
C ASP A 231 -5.72 -14.90 -23.24
N CYS A 232 -6.38 -14.35 -24.25
CA CYS A 232 -7.84 -14.39 -24.36
C CYS A 232 -8.41 -15.78 -24.69
N SER A 233 -7.57 -16.80 -24.92
CA SER A 233 -8.04 -18.18 -25.02
C SER A 233 -8.51 -18.74 -23.68
N LEU A 234 -8.12 -18.09 -22.58
CA LEU A 234 -8.50 -18.44 -21.21
C LEU A 234 -9.90 -17.97 -20.82
N VAL A 235 -10.54 -17.12 -21.65
CA VAL A 235 -11.91 -16.66 -21.40
C VAL A 235 -12.90 -17.80 -21.69
N PRO A 236 -13.74 -18.21 -20.73
CA PRO A 236 -14.72 -19.27 -20.95
C PRO A 236 -15.72 -18.89 -22.07
N PRO A 237 -16.16 -19.85 -22.89
CA PRO A 237 -17.04 -19.57 -24.04
C PRO A 237 -18.40 -18.99 -23.65
N ASN A 238 -18.85 -19.19 -22.40
CA ASN A 238 -20.12 -18.67 -21.88
C ASN A 238 -19.95 -17.44 -20.97
N SER A 239 -18.79 -16.79 -21.01
CA SER A 239 -18.55 -15.55 -20.28
C SER A 239 -19.41 -14.42 -20.86
N PRO A 240 -20.07 -13.59 -20.02
CA PRO A 240 -20.76 -12.39 -20.50
C PRO A 240 -19.78 -11.38 -21.13
N ALA A 241 -18.50 -11.42 -20.74
CA ALA A 241 -17.44 -10.72 -21.43
C ALA A 241 -16.88 -11.61 -22.55
N SER A 242 -16.93 -11.15 -23.80
CA SER A 242 -16.52 -11.93 -24.96
C SER A 242 -15.01 -12.00 -25.11
N LYS A 243 -14.52 -13.05 -25.80
CA LYS A 243 -13.12 -13.15 -26.24
C LYS A 243 -12.68 -11.89 -27.02
N SER A 244 -13.56 -11.35 -27.86
CA SER A 244 -13.28 -10.13 -28.63
C SER A 244 -13.11 -8.88 -27.77
N GLN A 245 -13.80 -8.79 -26.63
CA GLN A 245 -13.57 -7.71 -25.65
C GLN A 245 -12.17 -7.86 -25.04
N CYS A 246 -11.80 -9.06 -24.59
CA CYS A 246 -10.46 -9.31 -24.07
C CYS A 246 -9.39 -8.92 -25.09
N GLU A 247 -9.53 -9.36 -26.35
CA GLU A 247 -8.59 -9.04 -27.42
C GLU A 247 -8.45 -7.53 -27.66
N SER A 248 -9.56 -6.78 -27.56
CA SER A 248 -9.57 -5.32 -27.65
C SER A 248 -8.80 -4.67 -26.50
N PHE A 249 -9.06 -5.09 -25.25
CA PHE A 249 -8.35 -4.57 -24.06
C PHE A 249 -6.84 -4.85 -24.15
N VAL A 250 -6.46 -6.09 -24.46
CA VAL A 250 -5.05 -6.49 -24.61
C VAL A 250 -4.37 -5.69 -25.72
N LYS A 251 -5.04 -5.46 -26.85
CA LYS A 251 -4.51 -4.68 -27.97
C LYS A 251 -4.30 -3.20 -27.62
N ASN A 252 -5.21 -2.62 -26.83
CA ASN A 252 -5.14 -1.22 -26.43
C ASN A 252 -4.17 -0.96 -25.27
N GLY A 253 -3.62 -2.00 -24.65
CA GLY A 253 -2.65 -1.87 -23.56
C GLY A 253 -3.25 -1.27 -22.28
N ILE A 254 -4.54 -1.52 -22.05
CA ILE A 254 -5.22 -1.22 -20.78
C ILE A 254 -4.77 -2.27 -19.76
#